data_AF-A0A359ICQ4-F1
#
_entry.id   AF-A0A359ICQ4-F1
#
_cell.length_a   1.000
_cell.length_b   1.000
_cell.length_c   1.000
_cell.angle_alpha   90.00
_cell.angle_beta   90.00
_cell.angle_gamma   90.00
#
_symmetry.space_group_name_H-M   'P 1'
#
loop_
_entity.id
_entity.type
_entity.pdbx_description
1 polymer ?
#
loop_
_entity_poly.entity_id
_entity_poly.type
_entity_poly.pdbx_seq_one_letter_code
_entity_poly.pdbx_strand_id
1 'polypeptide(L)'
;MLKPRKKMTKKELKTDPFFEKMDAFLRFYKRNEKRIWTILIAVILIGISGSYITRSEIKKQEKAKSQISIAQFYMKSGQEDRAVSLLSEVRDGLYGKKYIGYAAYYLGDINLKNRNYKQAEENYREFLSSKSGDRLMKATAQAALGAVEESREAYEKASEFYLEALKLADLTNLKINFGEKAFQNALKAGHTQRAEHVLDLLEKLDLDEIQKNKIVSYRALLRK
;
A
#
# COMPACT_ATOMS: atom_id res chain seq x y z
N MET A 1 -60.01 57.81 11.11
CA MET A 1 -60.17 57.77 9.64
C MET A 1 -59.10 56.87 9.04
N LEU A 2 -59.46 55.69 8.54
CA LEU A 2 -58.51 54.75 7.91
C LEU A 2 -58.27 55.18 6.47
N LYS A 3 -57.01 55.46 6.10
CA LYS A 3 -56.61 55.73 4.71
C LYS A 3 -56.92 54.50 3.84
N PRO A 4 -57.42 54.68 2.61
CA PRO A 4 -57.77 53.56 1.74
C PRO A 4 -56.52 52.79 1.33
N ARG A 5 -56.52 51.46 1.49
CA ARG A 5 -55.46 50.57 0.98
C ARG A 5 -55.41 50.67 -0.55
N LYS A 6 -54.28 51.12 -1.08
CA LYS A 6 -53.98 51.14 -2.52
C LYS A 6 -54.12 49.72 -3.06
N LYS A 7 -55.16 49.45 -3.85
CA LYS A 7 -55.32 48.18 -4.57
C LYS A 7 -54.23 48.11 -5.64
N MET A 8 -53.22 47.27 -5.44
CA MET A 8 -52.25 46.98 -6.50
C MET A 8 -52.97 46.22 -7.62
N THR A 9 -53.20 46.90 -8.73
CA THR A 9 -53.80 46.32 -9.92
C THR A 9 -52.82 45.33 -10.55
N LYS A 10 -53.29 44.15 -10.95
CA LYS A 10 -52.53 43.02 -11.54
C LYS A 10 -51.56 43.35 -12.70
N LYS A 11 -51.58 44.61 -13.18
CA LYS A 11 -50.78 45.16 -14.27
C LYS A 11 -49.34 45.54 -13.84
N GLU A 12 -49.12 45.85 -12.56
CA GLU A 12 -47.78 46.24 -12.04
C GLU A 12 -46.90 45.03 -11.65
N LEU A 13 -47.47 43.82 -11.55
CA LEU A 13 -46.70 42.60 -11.31
C LEU A 13 -46.00 42.05 -12.58
N LYS A 14 -46.19 42.71 -13.74
CA LYS A 14 -45.97 42.11 -15.07
C LYS A 14 -44.69 42.56 -15.79
N THR A 15 -43.83 43.33 -15.14
CA THR A 15 -42.52 43.77 -15.66
C THR A 15 -41.50 43.80 -14.54
N ASP A 16 -41.38 42.70 -13.83
CA ASP A 16 -40.20 42.43 -13.03
C ASP A 16 -39.14 41.83 -13.97
N PRO A 17 -37.89 42.34 -14.02
CA PRO A 17 -36.77 41.74 -14.76
C PRO A 17 -36.61 40.23 -14.53
N PHE A 18 -37.12 39.73 -13.40
CA PHE A 18 -37.25 38.31 -13.12
C PHE A 18 -38.18 37.56 -14.09
N PHE A 19 -39.38 38.09 -14.39
CA PHE A 19 -40.34 37.45 -15.28
C PHE A 19 -39.82 37.36 -16.71
N GLU A 20 -39.09 38.37 -17.20
CA GLU A 20 -38.48 38.32 -18.53
C GLU A 20 -37.38 37.25 -18.64
N LYS A 21 -36.55 37.13 -17.60
CA LYS A 21 -35.54 36.07 -17.50
C LYS A 21 -36.19 34.69 -17.41
N MET A 22 -37.28 34.58 -16.66
CA MET A 22 -38.08 33.36 -16.56
C MET A 22 -38.70 33.00 -17.91
N ASP A 23 -39.31 33.95 -18.61
CA ASP A 23 -39.90 33.75 -19.93
C ASP A 23 -38.84 33.38 -20.98
N ALA A 24 -37.66 34.00 -20.94
CA ALA A 24 -36.53 33.64 -21.79
C ALA A 24 -36.04 32.22 -21.50
N PHE A 25 -35.96 31.83 -20.23
CA PHE A 25 -35.61 30.48 -19.80
C PHE A 25 -36.66 29.45 -20.24
N LEU A 26 -37.95 29.74 -20.06
CA LEU A 26 -39.05 28.87 -20.47
C LEU A 26 -39.08 28.69 -21.99
N ARG A 27 -38.87 29.77 -22.76
CA ARG A 27 -38.74 29.70 -24.22
C ARG A 27 -37.54 28.87 -24.64
N PHE A 28 -36.40 29.02 -23.97
CA PHE A 28 -35.20 28.23 -24.21
C PHE A 28 -35.43 26.74 -23.90
N TYR A 29 -36.04 26.42 -22.76
CA TYR A 29 -36.36 25.06 -22.36
C TYR A 29 -37.32 24.40 -23.35
N LYS A 30 -38.46 25.05 -23.67
CA LYS A 30 -39.43 24.52 -24.64
C LYS A 30 -38.82 24.33 -26.02
N ARG A 31 -37.98 25.26 -26.48
CA ARG A 31 -37.30 25.15 -27.78
C ARG A 31 -36.31 23.99 -27.82
N ASN A 32 -35.65 23.67 -26.70
CA ASN A 32 -34.59 22.67 -26.61
C ASN A 32 -34.99 21.42 -25.81
N GLU A 33 -36.29 21.21 -25.55
CA GLU A 33 -36.80 20.24 -24.59
C GLU A 33 -36.21 18.83 -24.83
N LYS A 34 -36.28 18.34 -26.07
CA LYS A 34 -35.71 17.03 -26.44
C LYS A 34 -34.21 16.92 -26.15
N ARG A 35 -33.44 17.97 -26.43
CA ARG A 35 -31.99 18.00 -26.18
C ARG A 35 -31.69 18.03 -24.69
N ILE A 36 -32.40 18.84 -23.91
CA ILE A 36 -32.24 18.93 -22.46
C ILE A 36 -32.54 17.58 -21.80
N TRP A 37 -33.67 16.94 -22.14
CA TRP A 37 -33.99 15.61 -21.62
C TRP A 37 -32.97 14.55 -22.03
N THR A 38 -32.46 14.60 -23.27
CA THR A 38 -31.42 13.67 -23.72
C THR A 38 -30.13 13.82 -22.91
N ILE A 39 -29.68 15.05 -22.67
CA ILE A 39 -28.49 15.34 -21.85
C ILE A 39 -28.73 14.88 -20.39
N LEU A 40 -29.90 15.18 -19.82
CA LEU A 40 -30.24 14.76 -18.45
C LEU A 40 -30.22 13.24 -18.29
N ILE A 41 -30.83 12.50 -19.23
CA ILE A 41 -30.83 11.03 -19.21
C ILE A 41 -29.40 10.48 -19.35
N ALA A 42 -28.59 11.05 -20.27
CA ALA A 42 -27.20 10.65 -20.44
C ALA A 42 -26.38 10.86 -19.16
N VAL A 43 -26.56 11.98 -18.47
CA VAL A 43 -25.88 12.27 -17.19
C VAL A 43 -26.30 11.29 -16.10
N ILE A 44 -27.59 10.98 -16.00
CA ILE A 44 -28.11 10.00 -15.03
C ILE A 44 -27.53 8.61 -15.30
N LEU A 45 -27.51 8.18 -16.57
CA LEU A 45 -26.94 6.88 -16.96
C LEU A 45 -25.45 6.79 -16.61
N ILE A 46 -24.67 7.83 -16.90
CA ILE A 46 -23.24 7.90 -16.52
C ILE A 46 -23.09 7.78 -14.99
N GLY A 47 -23.94 8.48 -14.22
CA GLY A 47 -23.94 8.41 -12.76
C GLY A 47 -24.25 7.01 -12.21
N ILE A 48 -25.26 6.33 -12.77
CA ILE A 48 -25.63 4.96 -12.38
C ILE A 48 -24.52 3.98 -12.74
N SER A 49 -23.99 4.05 -13.97
CA SER A 49 -22.87 3.20 -14.41
C SER A 49 -21.63 3.40 -13.55
N GLY A 50 -21.26 4.65 -13.25
CA GLY A 50 -20.15 4.97 -12.34
C GLY A 50 -20.38 4.45 -10.92
N SER A 51 -21.60 4.57 -10.38
CA SER A 51 -21.95 4.01 -9.07
C SER A 51 -21.88 2.49 -9.05
N TYR A 52 -22.30 1.82 -10.12
CA TYR A 52 -22.23 0.36 -10.22
C TYR A 52 -20.78 -0.14 -10.26
N ILE A 53 -19.93 0.47 -11.11
CA ILE A 53 -18.51 0.11 -11.23
C ILE A 53 -17.80 0.29 -9.89
N THR A 54 -17.96 1.45 -9.24
CA THR A 54 -17.33 1.74 -7.94
C THR A 54 -17.79 0.77 -6.85
N ARG A 55 -19.09 0.44 -6.78
CA ARG A 55 -19.62 -0.57 -5.85
C ARG A 55 -19.05 -1.97 -6.12
N SER A 56 -18.88 -2.34 -7.39
CA SER A 56 -18.33 -3.66 -7.76
C SER A 56 -16.86 -3.80 -7.34
N GLU A 57 -16.06 -2.74 -7.52
CA GLU A 57 -14.65 -2.74 -7.13
C GLU A 57 -14.47 -2.72 -5.61
N ILE A 58 -15.32 -2.00 -4.87
CA ILE A 58 -15.31 -2.03 -3.40
C ILE A 58 -15.57 -3.46 -2.89
N LYS A 59 -16.58 -4.16 -3.44
CA LYS A 59 -16.88 -5.54 -3.05
C LYS A 59 -15.72 -6.50 -3.32
N LYS A 60 -15.07 -6.37 -4.48
CA LYS A 60 -13.87 -7.15 -4.80
C LYS A 60 -12.76 -6.88 -3.79
N GLN A 61 -12.48 -5.61 -3.50
CA GLN A 61 -11.45 -5.21 -2.53
C GLN A 61 -11.71 -5.75 -1.12
N GLU A 62 -12.95 -5.67 -0.63
CA GLU A 62 -13.32 -6.24 0.67
C GLU A 62 -13.13 -7.76 0.70
N LYS A 63 -13.50 -8.45 -0.40
CA LYS A 63 -13.27 -9.89 -0.52
C LYS A 63 -11.77 -10.22 -0.53
N ALA A 64 -10.95 -9.47 -1.27
CA ALA A 64 -9.49 -9.66 -1.29
C ALA A 64 -8.87 -9.50 0.11
N LYS A 65 -9.27 -8.46 0.82
CA LYS A 65 -8.82 -8.18 2.19
C LYS A 65 -9.23 -9.32 3.13
N SER A 66 -10.48 -9.76 3.05
CA SER A 66 -10.97 -10.89 3.85
C SER A 66 -10.20 -12.18 3.56
N GLN A 67 -9.94 -12.48 2.29
CA GLN A 67 -9.15 -13.64 1.86
C GLN A 67 -7.73 -13.62 2.45
N ILE A 68 -7.05 -12.47 2.41
CA ILE A 68 -5.75 -12.30 3.06
C ILE A 68 -5.84 -12.54 4.58
N SER A 69 -6.86 -11.98 5.24
CA SER A 69 -7.04 -12.20 6.69
C SER A 69 -7.28 -13.67 7.04
N ILE A 70 -8.08 -14.39 6.25
CA ILE A 70 -8.32 -15.83 6.43
C ILE A 70 -7.05 -16.63 6.14
N ALA A 71 -6.29 -16.27 5.10
CA ALA A 71 -5.01 -16.90 4.79
C ALA A 71 -4.01 -16.75 5.95
N GLN A 72 -3.90 -15.56 6.55
CA GLN A 72 -3.06 -15.34 7.73
C GLN A 72 -3.47 -16.21 8.92
N PHE A 73 -4.78 -16.42 9.12
CA PHE A 73 -5.27 -17.37 10.13
C PHE A 73 -4.78 -18.79 9.81
N TYR A 74 -4.94 -19.24 8.57
CA TYR A 74 -4.46 -20.57 8.16
C TYR A 74 -2.95 -20.73 8.29
N MET A 75 -2.15 -19.70 7.99
CA MET A 75 -0.70 -19.69 8.22
C MET A 75 -0.37 -19.94 9.70
N LYS A 76 -1.11 -19.31 10.62
CA LYS A 76 -0.93 -19.51 12.07
C LYS A 76 -1.39 -20.88 12.55
N SER A 77 -2.43 -21.44 11.93
CA SER A 77 -2.95 -22.76 12.25
C SER A 77 -2.22 -23.92 11.56
N GLY A 78 -1.15 -23.65 10.81
CA GLY A 78 -0.36 -24.66 10.08
C GLY A 78 -1.05 -25.24 8.84
N GLN A 79 -2.17 -24.66 8.40
CA GLN A 79 -2.92 -25.09 7.21
C GLN A 79 -2.43 -24.34 5.96
N GLU A 80 -1.14 -24.49 5.64
CA GLU A 80 -0.48 -23.67 4.61
C GLU A 80 -1.10 -23.81 3.21
N ASP A 81 -1.52 -25.01 2.81
CA ASP A 81 -2.16 -25.22 1.49
C ASP A 81 -3.42 -24.36 1.30
N ARG A 82 -4.20 -24.19 2.37
CA ARG A 82 -5.39 -23.32 2.35
C ARG A 82 -4.96 -21.86 2.24
N ALA A 83 -3.94 -21.44 2.98
CA ALA A 83 -3.42 -20.08 2.87
C ALA A 83 -2.90 -19.78 1.46
N VAL A 84 -2.12 -20.69 0.88
CA VAL A 84 -1.55 -20.56 -0.48
C VAL A 84 -2.66 -20.43 -1.52
N SER A 85 -3.72 -21.24 -1.43
CA SER A 85 -4.86 -21.17 -2.33
C SER A 85 -5.51 -19.78 -2.33
N LEU A 86 -5.88 -19.27 -1.14
CA LEU A 86 -6.53 -17.97 -1.02
C LEU A 86 -5.62 -16.80 -1.44
N LEU A 87 -4.33 -16.87 -1.10
CA LEU A 87 -3.36 -15.83 -1.49
C LEU A 87 -3.11 -15.85 -3.00
N SER A 88 -3.08 -17.02 -3.64
CA SER A 88 -2.90 -17.15 -5.08
C SER A 88 -4.08 -16.53 -5.84
N GLU A 89 -5.32 -16.77 -5.40
CA GLU A 89 -6.49 -16.09 -5.98
C GLU A 89 -6.37 -14.56 -5.92
N VAL A 90 -5.90 -14.02 -4.80
CA VAL A 90 -5.72 -12.58 -4.63
C VAL A 90 -4.57 -12.06 -5.51
N ARG A 91 -3.44 -12.77 -5.56
CA ARG A 91 -2.27 -12.39 -6.37
C ARG A 91 -2.58 -12.42 -7.87
N ASP A 92 -3.34 -13.41 -8.32
CA ASP A 92 -3.72 -13.56 -9.73
C ASP A 92 -4.78 -12.51 -10.17
N GLY A 93 -5.21 -11.63 -9.25
CA GLY A 93 -6.02 -10.46 -9.55
C GLY A 93 -7.52 -10.73 -9.62
N LEU A 94 -7.99 -11.89 -9.11
CA LEU A 94 -9.41 -12.27 -9.08
C LEU A 94 -10.29 -11.20 -8.42
N TYR A 95 -9.71 -10.46 -7.47
CA TYR A 95 -10.37 -9.43 -6.69
C TYR A 95 -9.82 -8.01 -6.95
N GLY A 96 -9.19 -7.81 -8.11
CA GLY A 96 -8.57 -6.55 -8.50
C GLY A 96 -7.12 -6.39 -8.01
N LYS A 97 -6.46 -5.34 -8.50
CA LYS A 97 -4.99 -5.19 -8.38
C LYS A 97 -4.49 -4.64 -7.03
N LYS A 98 -5.37 -4.07 -6.21
CA LYS A 98 -5.00 -3.34 -4.99
C LYS A 98 -4.28 -4.21 -3.96
N TYR A 99 -4.62 -5.49 -3.89
CA TYR A 99 -4.15 -6.42 -2.87
C TYR A 99 -3.14 -7.46 -3.37
N ILE A 100 -2.76 -7.41 -4.66
CA ILE A 100 -1.78 -8.34 -5.26
C ILE A 100 -0.45 -8.30 -4.50
N GLY A 101 0.08 -7.10 -4.22
CA GLY A 101 1.34 -6.97 -3.48
C GLY A 101 1.28 -7.55 -2.07
N TYR A 102 0.17 -7.36 -1.34
CA TYR A 102 -0.01 -7.97 -0.02
C TYR A 102 -0.04 -9.50 -0.11
N ALA A 103 -0.71 -10.06 -1.11
CA ALA A 103 -0.74 -11.50 -1.31
C ALA A 103 0.64 -12.06 -1.67
N ALA A 104 1.37 -11.37 -2.55
CA ALA A 104 2.75 -11.70 -2.89
C ALA A 104 3.64 -11.71 -1.63
N TYR A 105 3.54 -10.70 -0.76
CA TYR A 105 4.29 -10.67 0.51
C TYR A 105 4.09 -11.94 1.35
N TYR A 106 2.83 -12.35 1.60
CA TYR A 106 2.55 -13.53 2.42
C TYR A 106 2.92 -14.85 1.72
N LEU A 107 2.78 -14.93 0.39
CA LEU A 107 3.31 -16.06 -0.38
C LEU A 107 4.84 -16.12 -0.29
N GLY A 108 5.51 -14.97 -0.25
CA GLY A 108 6.94 -14.85 0.03
C GLY A 108 7.31 -15.48 1.37
N ASP A 109 6.60 -15.11 2.45
CA ASP A 109 6.82 -15.65 3.80
C ASP A 109 6.66 -17.17 3.85
N ILE A 110 5.60 -17.71 3.23
CA ILE A 110 5.35 -19.16 3.16
C ILE A 110 6.48 -19.86 2.40
N ASN A 111 6.85 -19.34 1.22
CA ASN A 111 7.91 -19.93 0.42
C ASN A 111 9.27 -19.88 1.12
N LEU A 112 9.58 -18.78 1.81
CA LEU A 112 10.82 -18.65 2.56
C LEU A 112 10.89 -19.68 3.69
N LYS A 113 9.81 -19.83 4.48
CA LYS A 113 9.70 -20.82 5.54
C LYS A 113 9.90 -22.25 5.02
N ASN A 114 9.35 -22.53 3.84
CA ASN A 114 9.47 -23.83 3.17
C ASN A 114 10.77 -23.99 2.36
N ARG A 115 11.71 -23.04 2.45
CA ARG A 115 12.99 -23.02 1.73
C ARG A 115 12.85 -23.03 0.20
N ASN A 116 11.69 -22.62 -0.32
CA ASN A 116 11.44 -22.37 -1.73
C ASN A 116 12.01 -21.01 -2.12
N TYR A 117 13.35 -20.87 -2.05
CA TYR A 117 14.03 -19.59 -2.11
C TYR A 117 13.80 -18.81 -3.42
N LYS A 118 13.66 -19.51 -4.55
CA LYS A 118 13.37 -18.87 -5.84
C LYS A 118 11.99 -18.21 -5.83
N GLN A 119 10.96 -18.96 -5.42
CA GLN A 119 9.60 -18.46 -5.34
C GLN A 119 9.48 -17.37 -4.26
N ALA A 120 10.19 -17.50 -3.14
CA ALA A 120 10.24 -16.46 -2.12
C ALA A 120 10.77 -15.14 -2.69
N GLU A 121 11.90 -15.20 -3.41
CA GLU A 121 12.50 -14.03 -4.06
C GLU A 121 11.54 -13.38 -5.07
N GLU A 122 10.94 -14.16 -5.97
CA GLU A 122 9.99 -13.65 -6.97
C GLU A 122 8.82 -12.90 -6.29
N ASN A 123 8.23 -13.51 -5.26
CA ASN A 123 7.11 -12.93 -4.52
C ASN A 123 7.50 -11.65 -3.74
N TYR A 124 8.66 -11.63 -3.07
CA TYR A 124 9.12 -10.41 -2.37
C TYR A 124 9.49 -9.29 -3.34
N ARG A 125 10.09 -9.60 -4.51
CA ARG A 125 10.35 -8.61 -5.55
C ARG A 125 9.06 -8.04 -6.14
N GLU A 126 8.06 -8.88 -6.39
CA GLU A 126 6.73 -8.45 -6.79
C GLU A 126 6.13 -7.49 -5.76
N PHE A 127 6.17 -7.86 -4.47
CA PHE A 127 5.71 -6.99 -3.38
C PHE A 127 6.46 -5.65 -3.34
N LEU A 128 7.79 -5.65 -3.41
CA LEU A 128 8.61 -4.44 -3.35
C LEU A 128 8.42 -3.52 -4.57
N SER A 129 8.09 -4.10 -5.74
CA SER A 129 7.74 -3.34 -6.95
C SER A 129 6.33 -2.72 -6.90
N SER A 130 5.48 -3.23 -6.00
CA SER A 130 4.11 -2.77 -5.83
C SER A 130 4.01 -1.50 -4.98
N LYS A 131 2.84 -0.86 -5.01
CA LYS A 131 2.50 0.25 -4.10
C LYS A 131 1.91 -0.24 -2.76
N SER A 132 1.95 -1.55 -2.50
CA SER A 132 1.40 -2.17 -1.29
C SER A 132 2.41 -2.12 -0.13
N GLY A 133 1.88 -2.32 1.08
CA GLY A 133 2.66 -2.42 2.31
C GLY A 133 3.18 -1.09 2.85
N ASP A 134 3.38 -1.06 4.16
CA ASP A 134 4.03 0.05 4.84
C ASP A 134 5.56 -0.10 4.83
N ARG A 135 6.26 0.84 5.48
CA ARG A 135 7.72 0.79 5.59
C ARG A 135 8.21 -0.46 6.33
N LEU A 136 7.48 -0.92 7.33
CA LEU A 136 7.85 -2.11 8.10
C LEU A 136 7.82 -3.36 7.22
N MET A 137 6.74 -3.58 6.46
CA MET A 137 6.65 -4.70 5.54
C MET A 137 7.75 -4.65 4.47
N LYS A 138 8.08 -3.45 3.96
CA LYS A 138 9.18 -3.28 2.99
C LYS A 138 10.53 -3.60 3.61
N ALA A 139 10.80 -3.17 4.85
CA ALA A 139 12.01 -3.53 5.57
C ALA A 139 12.13 -5.05 5.76
N THR A 140 11.04 -5.70 6.20
CA THR A 140 11.01 -7.16 6.37
C THR A 140 11.19 -7.91 5.05
N ALA A 141 10.60 -7.45 3.95
CA ALA A 141 10.79 -8.05 2.64
C ALA A 141 12.25 -7.92 2.13
N GLN A 142 12.90 -6.77 2.37
CA GLN A 142 14.33 -6.63 2.09
C GLN A 142 15.17 -7.59 2.94
N ALA A 143 14.89 -7.71 4.24
CA ALA A 143 15.58 -8.65 5.11
C ALA A 143 15.35 -10.11 4.70
N ALA A 144 14.16 -10.44 4.20
CA ALA A 144 13.82 -11.75 3.68
C ALA A 144 14.60 -12.07 2.39
N LEU A 145 14.78 -11.12 1.49
CA LEU A 145 15.69 -11.25 0.36
C LEU A 145 17.15 -11.43 0.81
N GLY A 146 17.56 -10.74 1.88
CA GLY A 146 18.85 -10.99 2.53
C GLY A 146 19.00 -12.43 3.00
N ALA A 147 17.97 -13.01 3.62
CA ALA A 147 17.95 -14.40 4.06
C ALA A 147 17.98 -15.40 2.89
N VAL A 148 17.31 -15.07 1.77
CA VAL A 148 17.41 -15.85 0.53
C VAL A 148 18.85 -15.87 0.03
N GLU A 149 19.54 -14.73 -0.01
CA GLU A 149 20.93 -14.66 -0.45
C GLU A 149 21.89 -15.33 0.55
N GLU A 150 21.63 -15.26 1.86
CA GLU A 150 22.36 -16.05 2.88
C GLU A 150 22.31 -17.56 2.55
N SER A 151 21.13 -18.07 2.16
CA SER A 151 20.95 -19.48 1.82
C SER A 151 21.72 -19.92 0.57
N ARG A 152 22.11 -18.96 -0.28
CA ARG A 152 22.90 -19.14 -1.50
C ARG A 152 24.38 -18.83 -1.28
N GLU A 153 24.78 -18.54 -0.04
CA GLU A 153 26.13 -18.09 0.33
C GLU A 153 26.57 -16.81 -0.42
N ALA A 154 25.61 -16.05 -0.95
CA ALA A 154 25.84 -14.78 -1.64
C ALA A 154 25.94 -13.64 -0.62
N TYR A 155 26.95 -13.71 0.25
CA TYR A 155 27.07 -12.85 1.43
C TYR A 155 27.18 -11.35 1.10
N GLU A 156 27.78 -10.99 -0.04
CA GLU A 156 27.81 -9.60 -0.48
C GLU A 156 26.38 -9.05 -0.69
N LYS A 157 25.57 -9.74 -1.49
CA LYS A 157 24.18 -9.35 -1.76
C LYS A 157 23.30 -9.41 -0.52
N ALA A 158 23.51 -10.43 0.33
CA ALA A 158 22.81 -10.55 1.60
C ALA A 158 23.06 -9.30 2.47
N SER A 159 24.32 -8.85 2.57
CA SER A 159 24.69 -7.64 3.31
C SER A 159 23.97 -6.40 2.78
N GLU A 160 23.87 -6.23 1.46
CA GLU A 160 23.18 -5.11 0.83
C GLU A 160 21.68 -5.10 1.14
N PHE A 161 21.02 -6.26 1.03
CA PHE A 161 19.61 -6.38 1.35
C PHE A 161 19.30 -6.09 2.82
N TYR A 162 20.13 -6.59 3.75
CA TYR A 162 19.98 -6.28 5.16
C TYR A 162 20.28 -4.82 5.48
N LEU A 163 21.25 -4.20 4.81
CA LEU A 163 21.51 -2.77 4.95
C LEU A 163 20.33 -1.92 4.48
N GLU A 164 19.66 -2.32 3.39
CA GLU A 164 18.44 -1.65 2.94
C GLU A 164 17.28 -1.85 3.93
N ALA A 165 17.14 -3.06 4.47
CA ALA A 165 16.17 -3.33 5.54
C ALA A 165 16.40 -2.45 6.78
N LEU A 166 17.66 -2.27 7.21
CA LEU A 166 18.03 -1.37 8.31
C LEU A 166 17.61 0.07 8.05
N LYS A 167 17.82 0.58 6.82
CA LYS A 167 17.47 1.96 6.46
C LYS A 167 15.95 2.19 6.46
N LEU A 168 15.18 1.19 6.07
CA LEU A 168 13.73 1.26 5.99
C LEU A 168 13.05 1.12 7.35
N ALA A 169 13.60 0.29 8.23
CA ALA A 169 13.06 0.00 9.56
C ALA A 169 12.95 1.27 10.41
N ASP A 170 11.86 1.43 11.14
CA ASP A 170 11.66 2.56 12.05
C ASP A 170 12.00 2.19 13.51
N LEU A 171 11.76 0.94 13.91
CA LEU A 171 12.01 0.45 15.26
C LEU A 171 13.50 0.15 15.49
N THR A 172 14.06 0.68 16.58
CA THR A 172 15.47 0.49 16.97
C THR A 172 15.87 -0.99 16.98
N ASN A 173 15.06 -1.86 17.60
CA ASN A 173 15.37 -3.30 17.67
C ASN A 173 15.45 -3.96 16.28
N LEU A 174 14.61 -3.54 15.33
CA LEU A 174 14.69 -4.04 13.95
C LEU A 174 15.91 -3.51 13.23
N LYS A 175 16.25 -2.22 13.41
CA LYS A 175 17.48 -1.65 12.86
C LYS A 175 18.72 -2.40 13.36
N ILE A 176 18.78 -2.68 14.66
CA ILE A 176 19.87 -3.47 15.24
C ILE A 176 19.92 -4.86 14.60
N ASN A 177 18.82 -5.60 14.60
CA ASN A 177 18.78 -6.96 14.03
C ASN A 177 19.22 -7.00 12.56
N PHE A 178 18.70 -6.09 11.73
CA PHE A 178 19.08 -6.02 10.32
C PHE A 178 20.52 -5.54 10.14
N GLY A 179 21.00 -4.59 10.95
CA GLY A 179 22.39 -4.14 10.92
C GLY A 179 23.37 -5.23 11.33
N GLU A 180 23.07 -6.02 12.35
CA GLU A 180 23.90 -7.16 12.74
C GLU A 180 24.03 -8.17 11.61
N LYS A 181 22.91 -8.47 10.94
CA LYS A 181 22.91 -9.32 9.76
C LYS A 181 23.70 -8.72 8.61
N ALA A 182 23.57 -7.43 8.35
CA ALA A 182 24.33 -6.73 7.32
C ALA A 182 25.85 -6.78 7.61
N PHE A 183 26.23 -6.53 8.86
CA PHE A 183 27.62 -6.56 9.34
C PHE A 183 28.24 -7.95 9.21
N GLN A 184 27.56 -8.98 9.72
CA GLN A 184 28.06 -10.36 9.66
C GLN A 184 28.26 -10.83 8.22
N ASN A 185 27.33 -10.51 7.32
CA ASN A 185 27.46 -10.87 5.91
C ASN A 185 28.54 -10.06 5.20
N ALA A 186 28.73 -8.77 5.55
CA ALA A 186 29.84 -7.98 5.03
C ALA A 186 31.20 -8.58 5.41
N LEU A 187 31.35 -9.04 6.66
CA LEU A 187 32.57 -9.73 7.11
C LEU A 187 32.81 -11.04 6.34
N LYS A 188 31.79 -11.89 6.20
CA LYS A 188 31.90 -13.14 5.44
C LYS A 188 32.30 -12.93 3.99
N ALA A 189 31.87 -11.82 3.40
CA ALA A 189 32.23 -11.42 2.06
C ALA A 189 33.57 -10.66 1.95
N GLY A 190 34.27 -10.43 3.07
CA GLY A 190 35.54 -9.68 3.11
C GLY A 190 35.40 -8.18 2.87
N HIS A 191 34.20 -7.60 2.95
CA HIS A 191 33.94 -6.19 2.73
C HIS A 191 34.02 -5.37 4.02
N THR A 192 35.24 -5.17 4.52
CA THR A 192 35.52 -4.43 5.77
C THR A 192 34.93 -3.02 5.77
N GLN A 193 35.01 -2.28 4.66
CA GLN A 193 34.44 -0.93 4.56
C GLN A 193 32.91 -0.93 4.74
N ARG A 194 32.20 -1.91 4.17
CA ARG A 194 30.75 -2.05 4.33
C ARG A 194 30.42 -2.42 5.78
N ALA A 195 31.22 -3.28 6.40
CA ALA A 195 31.07 -3.65 7.80
C ALA A 195 31.26 -2.43 8.74
N GLU A 196 32.28 -1.60 8.50
CA GLU A 196 32.50 -0.35 9.23
C GLU A 196 31.32 0.61 9.10
N HIS A 197 30.86 0.85 7.86
CA HIS A 197 29.72 1.71 7.60
C HIS A 197 28.44 1.24 8.31
N VAL A 198 28.20 -0.07 8.38
CA VAL A 198 27.06 -0.61 9.14
C VAL A 198 27.19 -0.30 10.63
N LEU A 199 28.39 -0.42 11.21
CA LEU A 199 28.61 -0.08 12.62
C LEU A 199 28.42 1.43 12.87
N ASP A 200 28.89 2.29 11.97
CA ASP A 200 28.65 3.74 12.06
C ASP A 200 27.16 4.09 12.12
N LEU A 201 26.32 3.33 11.40
CA LEU A 201 24.86 3.50 11.43
C LEU A 201 24.26 3.01 12.74
N LEU A 202 24.73 1.87 13.26
CA LEU A 202 24.23 1.30 14.51
C LEU A 202 24.62 2.15 15.73
N GLU A 203 25.83 2.72 15.76
CA GLU A 203 26.33 3.58 16.84
C GLU A 203 25.52 4.88 17.01
N LYS A 204 24.79 5.31 15.97
CA LYS A 204 23.93 6.50 16.01
C LYS A 204 22.56 6.23 16.62
N LEU A 205 22.23 4.97 16.89
CA LEU A 205 20.94 4.61 17.49
C LEU A 205 20.94 4.90 19.00
N ASP A 206 19.75 5.08 19.56
CA ASP A 206 19.58 5.10 21.01
C ASP A 206 19.62 3.66 21.53
N LEU A 207 20.74 3.28 22.13
CA LEU A 207 21.08 1.91 22.49
C LEU A 207 21.15 1.73 24.01
N ASP A 208 20.64 0.60 24.48
CA ASP A 208 20.90 0.15 25.83
C ASP A 208 22.36 -0.32 26.01
N GLU A 209 22.78 -0.54 27.26
CA GLU A 209 24.15 -0.93 27.58
C GLU A 209 24.57 -2.26 26.94
N ILE A 210 23.64 -3.23 26.86
CA ILE A 210 23.90 -4.55 26.26
C ILE A 210 24.17 -4.39 24.76
N GLN A 211 23.34 -3.60 24.07
CA GLN A 211 23.46 -3.30 22.66
C GLN A 211 24.75 -2.53 22.35
N LYS A 212 25.11 -1.54 23.16
CA LYS A 212 26.38 -0.80 23.03
C LYS A 212 27.58 -1.74 23.15
N ASN A 213 27.60 -2.58 24.19
CA ASN A 213 28.69 -3.54 24.41
C ASN A 213 28.85 -4.51 23.23
N LYS A 214 27.72 -4.91 22.63
CA LYS A 214 27.72 -5.77 21.44
C LYS A 214 28.36 -5.09 20.22
N ILE A 215 28.02 -3.83 19.94
CA ILE A 215 28.64 -3.07 18.84
C ILE A 215 30.13 -2.84 19.09
N VAL A 216 30.52 -2.53 20.32
CA VAL A 216 31.95 -2.40 20.70
C VAL A 216 32.70 -3.71 20.42
N SER A 217 32.09 -4.85 20.72
CA SER A 217 32.68 -6.16 20.40
C SER A 217 32.85 -6.37 18.89
N TYR A 218 31.91 -5.91 18.08
CA TYR A 218 32.00 -5.96 16.61
C TYR A 218 33.09 -5.07 16.05
N ARG A 219 33.27 -3.85 16.59
CA ARG A 219 34.41 -2.99 16.23
C ARG A 219 35.76 -3.67 16.50
N ALA A 220 35.87 -4.40 17.61
CA ALA A 220 37.10 -5.11 17.95
C ALA A 220 37.44 -6.23 16.95
N LEU A 221 36.44 -6.83 16.29
CA LEU A 221 36.65 -7.85 15.25
C LEU A 221 37.28 -7.27 13.98
N LEU A 222 37.02 -6.00 13.64
CA LEU A 222 37.57 -5.35 12.45
C LEU A 222 39.02 -4.88 12.60
N ARG A 223 39.50 -4.78 13.85
CA ARG A 223 40.85 -4.29 14.18
C ARG A 223 41.91 -5.41 14.23
N LYS A 224 41.51 -6.66 14.02
CA LYS A 224 42.38 -7.84 13.98
C LYS A 224 42.65 -8.24 12.55
#